data_AF-A0A5K1GWF7-F1
#
_entry.id   AF-A0A5K1GWF7-F1
#
_cell.length_a   1.000
_cell.length_b   1.000
_cell.length_c   1.000
_cell.angle_alpha   90.00
_cell.angle_beta   90.00
_cell.angle_gamma   90.00
#
_symmetry.space_group_name_H-M   'P 1'
#
loop_
_entity.id
_entity.type
_entity.pdbx_description
1 polymer ?
#
loop_
_entity_poly.entity_id
_entity_poly.type
_entity_poly.pdbx_seq_one_letter_code
_entity_poly.pdbx_strand_id
1 'polypeptide(L)' 'LIERLTVKAPSGETKLRVLQEIAKEYQVKWDSSATERELLKPPEDAL' A
#
# COMPACT_ATOMS: atom_id res chain seq x y z
N LEU A 1 13.71 -1.06 19.42
CA LEU A 1 12.36 -1.40 19.94
C LEU A 1 11.36 -0.24 19.87
N ILE A 2 11.79 1.03 19.92
CA ILE A 2 10.88 2.20 19.85
C ILE A 2 10.30 2.44 18.45
N GLU A 3 10.94 1.98 17.37
CA GLU A 3 10.49 2.26 15.99
C GLU A 3 9.11 1.68 15.63
N ARG A 4 8.63 0.64 16.32
CA ARG A 4 7.28 0.07 16.10
C ARG A 4 6.18 0.85 16.84
N LEU A 5 6.55 1.83 17.66
CA LEU A 5 5.62 2.67 18.43
C LEU A 5 5.40 4.04 17.78
N THR A 6 6.18 4.38 16.74
CA THR A 6 5.98 5.60 15.96
C THR A 6 4.91 5.37 14.90
N VAL A 7 3.86 6.20 14.90
CA VAL A 7 2.82 6.19 13.87
C VAL A 7 3.37 6.85 12.61
N LYS A 8 4.12 6.08 11.81
CA LYS A 8 4.52 6.49 10.45
C LYS A 8 3.55 5.89 9.45
N ALA A 9 3.12 6.69 8.47
CA ALA A 9 2.34 6.18 7.35
C ALA A 9 3.14 5.09 6.62
N PRO A 10 2.55 3.90 6.37
CA PRO A 10 3.23 2.85 5.62
C PRO A 10 3.43 3.29 4.17
N SER A 11 4.54 2.88 3.57
CA SER A 11 4.86 3.16 2.16
C SER A 11 3.79 2.59 1.21
N GLY A 12 3.67 3.17 0.01
CA GLY A 12 2.74 2.70 -1.02
C GLY A 12 2.90 1.21 -1.34
N GLU A 13 4.14 0.73 -1.42
CA GLU A 13 4.49 -0.68 -1.63
C GLU A 13 3.96 -1.59 -0.50
N THR A 14 4.08 -1.15 0.76
CA THR A 14 3.59 -1.92 1.91
C THR A 14 2.07 -2.02 1.88
N LYS A 15 1.37 -0.92 1.56
CA LYS A 15 -0.09 -0.92 1.39
C LYS A 15 -0.52 -1.86 0.26
N LEU A 16 0.14 -1.80 -0.89
CA LEU A 16 -0.16 -2.63 -2.05
C LEU A 16 0.00 -4.13 -1.72
N ARG A 17 1.09 -4.50 -1.06
CA ARG A 17 1.37 -5.89 -0.64
C ARG A 17 0.30 -6.42 0.32
N VAL A 18 -0.11 -5.62 1.31
CA VAL A 18 -1.17 -6.02 2.26
C VAL A 18 -2.50 -6.24 1.54
N LEU A 19 -2.87 -5.34 0.61
CA LEU A 19 -4.11 -5.49 -0.15
C LEU A 19 -4.08 -6.74 -1.06
N GLN A 20 -2.93 -7.07 -1.65
CA GLN A 20 -2.78 -8.28 -2.47
C GLN A 20 -2.93 -9.56 -1.63
N GLU A 21 -2.34 -9.60 -0.44
CA GLU A 21 -2.47 -10.73 0.47
C GLU A 21 -3.91 -10.91 0.96
N ILE A 22 -4.62 -9.81 1.26
CA ILE A 22 -6.05 -9.83 1.59
C ILE A 22 -6.85 -10.38 0.39
N ALA A 23 -6.64 -9.85 -0.82
CA ALA A 23 -7.36 -10.32 -2.00
C ALA A 23 -7.15 -11.83 -2.22
N LYS A 24 -5.93 -12.33 -2.00
CA LYS A 24 -5.61 -13.76 -2.08
C LYS A 24 -6.29 -14.58 -0.99
N GLU A 25 -6.26 -14.11 0.27
CA GLU A 25 -6.87 -14.79 1.42
C GLU A 25 -8.39 -14.96 1.25
N TYR A 26 -9.06 -13.92 0.73
CA TYR A 26 -10.51 -13.94 0.51
C TYR A 26 -10.91 -14.37 -0.91
N GLN A 27 -9.96 -14.86 -1.72
CA GLN A 27 -10.17 -15.30 -3.11
C GLN A 27 -10.84 -14.24 -4.00
N VAL A 28 -10.58 -12.96 -3.73
CA VAL A 28 -11.08 -11.82 -4.50
C VAL A 28 -10.21 -11.67 -5.75
N LYS A 29 -10.84 -11.71 -6.94
CA LYS A 29 -10.19 -11.32 -8.19
C LYS A 29 -10.05 -9.81 -8.24
N TRP A 30 -8.92 -9.32 -7.73
CA TRP A 30 -8.59 -7.90 -7.71
C TRP A 30 -7.45 -7.61 -8.69
N ASP A 31 -7.63 -6.61 -9.57
CA ASP A 31 -6.57 -6.09 -10.43
C ASP A 31 -5.86 -4.93 -9.74
N SER A 32 -4.60 -5.13 -9.38
CA SER A 32 -3.83 -4.15 -8.62
C SER A 32 -3.21 -3.05 -9.48
N SER A 33 -3.32 -3.09 -10.81
CA SER A 33 -2.59 -2.20 -11.73
C SER A 33 -2.96 -0.73 -11.54
N ALA A 34 -4.25 -0.44 -11.35
CA ALA A 34 -4.72 0.93 -11.10
C ALA A 34 -4.28 1.44 -9.72
N THR A 35 -4.34 0.58 -8.70
CA THR A 35 -3.96 0.94 -7.33
C THR A 35 -2.45 1.11 -7.18
N GLU A 36 -1.66 0.29 -7.88
CA GLU A 36 -0.20 0.42 -7.94
C GLU A 36 0.21 1.78 -8.50
N ARG A 37 -0.40 2.22 -9.62
CA ARG A 37 -0.13 3.55 -10.19
C ARG A 37 -0.46 4.68 -9.22
N GLU A 38 -1.58 4.59 -8.51
CA GLU A 38 -2.02 5.61 -7.55
C GLU A 38 -1.24 5.59 -6.23
N LEU A 39 -0.71 4.45 -5.80
CA LEU A 39 0.06 4.32 -4.56
C LEU A 39 1.56 4.58 -4.74
N LEU A 40 2.08 4.31 -5.94
CA LEU A 40 3.49 4.52 -6.29
C LEU A 40 3.72 5.86 -6.98
N LYS A 41 2.67 6.61 -7.35
CA LYS A 41 2.87 7.97 -7.84
C LYS A 41 3.55 8.80 -6.75
N PRO A 42 4.55 9.62 -7.12
CA PRO A 42 5.11 10.59 -6.19
C PRO A 42 3.96 11.48 -5.69
N PRO A 43 3.94 11.85 -4.39
CA PRO A 43 2.92 12.75 -3.87
C PRO A 43 2.99 14.05 -4.69
N GLU A 44 1.91 14.36 -5.41
CA GLU A 44 1.79 15.57 -6.23
C GLU A 44 1.82 16.85 -5.36
N ASP A 45 1.69 16.68 -4.04
CA ASP A 45 1.70 17.71 -2.99
C ASP A 45 3.09 17.99 -2.38
N ALA A 46 4.16 17.82 -3.18
CA ALA A 46 5.52 18.24 -2.80
C ALA A 46 5.92 19.57 -3.48
N LEU A 47 4.97 20.52 -3.58
CA LEU A 47 5.18 21.89 -4.08
C LEU A 47 4.73 22.92 -3.03
#